data_AF-A0A0A0KYJ7-F1
#
_entry.id   AF-A0A0A0KYJ7-F1
#
_cell.length_a   1.000
_cell.length_b   1.000
_cell.length_c   1.000
_cell.angle_alpha   90.00
_cell.angle_beta   90.00
_cell.angle_gamma   90.00
#
_symmetry.space_group_name_H-M   'P 1'
#
loop_
_entity.id
_entity.type
_entity.pdbx_description
1 polymer ?
#
loop_
_entity_poly.entity_id
_entity_poly.type
_entity_poly.pdbx_seq_one_letter_code
_entity_poly.pdbx_strand_id
1 'polypeptide(L)'
;MSSFWEKSLGIFEETPTPWHQNDVGIPHPTFFHPHSDDDIFAWQWKAIRSRRKYLVGFAGGARPESSENIRSLLIDHCTTTEGGRLCRHLNCKKGDCDRPKAVIELFLESEFCLQPPGDSPTRKSVFDSLISGCIPVFFDPFTAYYQYPWHLPEDHGKYSVMIDKKELKRSGENVVKKLEGISLEKREEMRSYIIYELMPGLVYGDSNNVIDKFQDAYHIAISNLLQRVSML
;
A
#
# COMPACT_ATOMS: atom_id res chain seq x y z
N MET A 1 33.08 22.21 12.48
CA MET A 1 31.64 22.41 12.78
C MET A 1 30.73 22.18 11.58
N SER A 2 31.24 22.02 10.35
CA SER A 2 30.43 21.63 9.17
C SER A 2 30.33 20.11 8.95
N SER A 3 31.27 19.31 9.48
CA SER A 3 31.35 17.86 9.24
C SER A 3 30.53 16.98 10.18
N PHE A 4 29.79 17.56 11.13
CA PHE A 4 28.96 16.82 12.09
C PHE A 4 27.49 16.70 11.64
N TRP A 5 27.04 17.62 10.78
CA TRP A 5 25.66 17.65 10.28
C TRP A 5 25.45 16.77 9.03
N GLU A 6 26.49 16.55 8.22
CA GLU A 6 26.40 15.69 7.01
C GLU A 6 26.26 14.19 7.30
N LYS A 7 26.55 13.74 8.53
CA LYS A 7 26.46 12.31 8.90
C LYS A 7 25.19 11.93 9.66
N SER A 8 24.36 12.90 10.02
CA SER A 8 23.38 12.67 11.08
C SER A 8 21.99 12.31 10.57
N LEU A 9 21.51 12.83 9.45
CA LEU A 9 20.09 12.69 9.13
C LEU A 9 19.82 12.85 7.62
N GLY A 10 19.75 11.73 6.89
CA GLY A 10 19.16 11.65 5.55
C GLY A 10 17.65 11.72 5.68
N ILE A 11 17.09 12.90 5.92
CA ILE A 11 15.64 13.08 6.00
C ILE A 11 15.17 13.56 4.62
N PHE A 12 14.31 12.74 4.02
CA PHE A 12 13.56 12.97 2.77
C PHE A 12 14.32 12.69 1.46
N GLU A 13 14.40 11.40 1.10
CA GLU A 13 14.51 10.99 -0.30
C GLU A 13 13.14 10.45 -0.76
N GLU A 14 12.70 10.81 -1.97
CA GLU A 14 11.41 10.39 -2.58
C GLU A 14 11.25 8.85 -2.63
N THR A 15 12.38 8.16 -2.55
CA THR A 15 12.52 6.72 -2.37
C THR A 15 13.74 6.50 -1.47
N PRO A 16 13.59 6.13 -0.19
CA PRO A 16 14.71 5.72 0.64
C PRO A 16 15.57 4.72 -0.13
N THR A 17 16.83 5.06 -0.40
CA THR A 17 17.74 4.10 -0.97
C THR A 17 17.99 3.03 0.11
N PRO A 18 17.70 1.74 -0.15
CA PRO A 18 17.87 0.65 0.84
C PRO A 18 19.32 0.46 1.32
N TRP A 19 20.24 1.24 0.79
CA TRP A 19 21.68 1.17 0.96
C TRP A 19 22.20 2.11 2.04
N HIS A 20 21.39 3.08 2.50
CA HIS A 20 21.72 3.93 3.64
C HIS A 20 20.98 3.44 4.89
N GLN A 21 21.73 2.90 5.85
CA GLN A 21 21.20 2.32 7.09
C GLN A 21 20.34 3.28 7.93
N ASN A 22 20.48 4.59 7.69
CA ASN A 22 19.78 5.63 8.45
C ASN A 22 18.50 6.12 7.78
N ASP A 23 18.24 5.74 6.52
CA ASP A 23 17.09 6.23 5.77
C ASP A 23 15.87 5.39 6.09
N VAL A 24 14.78 6.05 6.49
CA VAL A 24 13.50 5.41 6.80
C VAL A 24 12.40 6.10 6.01
N GLY A 25 11.65 5.31 5.25
CA GLY A 25 10.50 5.77 4.51
C GLY A 25 9.34 6.09 5.43
N ILE A 26 8.64 7.17 5.09
CA ILE A 26 7.36 7.53 5.71
C ILE A 26 6.26 7.23 4.67
N PRO A 27 5.13 6.62 5.06
CA PRO A 27 4.02 6.34 4.15
C PRO A 27 3.63 7.54 3.28
N HIS A 28 3.35 7.31 2.00
CA HIS A 28 2.79 8.39 1.17
C HIS A 28 1.45 8.86 1.76
N PRO A 29 1.15 10.18 1.76
CA PRO A 29 -0.17 10.68 2.14
C PRO A 29 -1.28 10.02 1.33
N THR A 30 -2.33 9.56 2.01
CA THR A 30 -3.45 8.83 1.39
C THR A 30 -4.55 9.80 0.95
N PHE A 31 -5.66 9.28 0.38
CA PHE A 31 -6.83 10.12 0.10
C PHE A 31 -7.71 10.41 1.33
N PHE A 32 -7.43 9.80 2.48
CA PHE A 32 -8.22 9.96 3.68
C PHE A 32 -7.38 10.68 4.76
N HIS A 33 -7.88 11.83 5.20
CA HIS A 33 -7.27 12.67 6.22
C HIS A 33 -8.31 12.87 7.34
N PRO A 34 -8.24 12.11 8.44
CA PRO A 34 -9.19 12.25 9.54
C PRO A 34 -8.98 13.57 10.29
N HIS A 35 -10.07 14.15 10.78
CA HIS A 35 -10.03 15.31 11.68
C HIS A 35 -10.21 14.89 13.14
N SER A 36 -10.62 13.65 13.41
CA SER A 36 -10.88 13.15 14.76
C SER A 36 -10.74 11.63 14.86
N ASP A 37 -10.68 11.11 16.09
CA ASP A 37 -10.78 9.67 16.36
C ASP A 37 -12.07 9.07 15.80
N ASP A 38 -13.18 9.81 15.82
CA ASP A 38 -14.48 9.36 15.31
C ASP A 38 -14.47 9.17 13.79
N ASP A 39 -13.70 9.98 13.05
CA ASP A 39 -13.49 9.77 11.61
C ASP A 39 -12.73 8.46 11.34
N ILE A 40 -11.71 8.17 12.17
CA ILE A 40 -10.94 6.91 12.08
C ILE A 40 -11.88 5.74 12.34
N PHE A 41 -12.66 5.77 13.43
CA PHE A 41 -13.63 4.72 13.73
C PHE A 41 -14.65 4.56 12.61
N ALA A 42 -15.23 5.66 12.10
CA ALA A 42 -16.19 5.62 11.00
C ALA A 42 -15.57 5.00 9.73
N TRP A 43 -14.30 5.30 9.45
CA TRP A 43 -13.58 4.72 8.33
C TRP A 43 -13.29 3.23 8.52
N GLN A 44 -12.86 2.81 9.71
CA GLN A 44 -12.69 1.38 10.04
C GLN A 44 -14.01 0.62 9.84
N TRP A 45 -15.11 1.14 10.38
CA TRP A 45 -16.45 0.56 10.23
C TRP A 45 -16.88 0.46 8.77
N LYS A 46 -16.63 1.50 7.97
CA LYS A 46 -16.93 1.50 6.54
C LYS A 46 -16.08 0.46 5.81
N ALA A 47 -14.78 0.43 6.04
CA ALA A 47 -13.86 -0.43 5.30
C ALA A 47 -14.05 -1.92 5.64
N ILE A 48 -14.28 -2.25 6.91
CA ILE A 48 -14.51 -3.64 7.34
C ILE A 48 -15.86 -4.19 6.84
N ARG A 49 -16.89 -3.35 6.75
CA ARG A 49 -18.23 -3.74 6.26
C ARG A 49 -18.40 -3.63 4.74
N SER A 50 -17.41 -3.12 4.03
CA SER A 50 -17.49 -2.94 2.58
C SER A 50 -17.59 -4.30 1.88
N ARG A 51 -18.62 -4.47 1.04
CA ARG A 51 -18.82 -5.69 0.26
C ARG A 51 -17.75 -5.81 -0.81
N ARG A 52 -16.91 -6.85 -0.70
CA ARG A 52 -15.86 -7.17 -1.67
C ARG A 52 -16.46 -7.87 -2.88
N LYS A 53 -16.84 -7.08 -3.89
CA LYS A 53 -17.46 -7.55 -5.14
C LYS A 53 -16.46 -8.24 -6.07
N TYR A 54 -15.19 -7.87 -5.97
CA TYR A 54 -14.12 -8.36 -6.82
C TYR A 54 -13.06 -9.06 -5.97
N LEU A 55 -12.53 -10.15 -6.49
CA LEU A 55 -11.36 -10.79 -5.90
C LEU A 55 -10.13 -9.89 -6.06
N VAL A 56 -10.00 -9.24 -7.21
CA VAL A 56 -8.81 -8.43 -7.54
C VAL A 56 -9.22 -7.05 -8.02
N GLY A 57 -8.59 -6.03 -7.46
CA GLY A 57 -8.62 -4.66 -7.94
C GLY A 57 -7.26 -4.27 -8.51
N PHE A 58 -7.24 -3.60 -9.65
CA PHE A 58 -6.01 -3.00 -10.17
C PHE A 58 -6.23 -1.59 -10.70
N ALA A 59 -5.63 -0.61 -10.02
CA ALA A 59 -5.50 0.76 -10.54
C ALA A 59 -4.13 0.90 -11.20
N GLY A 60 -4.09 0.87 -12.54
CA GLY A 60 -2.83 0.97 -13.26
C GLY A 60 -3.00 1.23 -14.76
N GLY A 61 -1.97 1.81 -15.38
CA GLY A 61 -1.91 1.99 -16.83
C GLY A 61 -0.81 1.13 -17.45
N ALA A 62 -1.10 0.50 -18.59
CA ALA A 62 -0.07 -0.11 -19.43
C ALA A 62 0.90 0.96 -19.93
N ARG A 63 2.20 0.63 -19.97
CA ARG A 63 3.23 1.48 -20.61
C ARG A 63 3.73 0.80 -21.88
N PRO A 64 3.41 1.33 -23.08
CA PRO A 64 3.78 0.73 -24.36
C PRO A 64 5.30 0.65 -24.58
N GLU A 65 6.04 1.60 -24.00
CA GLU A 65 7.48 1.82 -24.24
C GLU A 65 8.40 0.76 -23.56
N SER A 66 7.88 -0.12 -22.69
CA SER A 66 8.69 -1.13 -22.01
C SER A 66 8.14 -2.54 -22.27
N SER A 67 8.84 -3.29 -23.13
CA SER A 67 8.51 -4.67 -23.54
C SER A 67 8.45 -5.68 -22.38
N GLU A 68 8.90 -5.30 -21.19
CA GLU A 68 8.91 -6.15 -19.98
C GLU A 68 7.94 -5.69 -18.88
N ASN A 69 6.88 -4.95 -19.22
CA ASN A 69 6.02 -4.35 -18.21
C ASN A 69 5.10 -5.37 -17.53
N ILE A 70 5.39 -5.70 -16.26
CA ILE A 70 4.50 -6.48 -15.42
C ILE A 70 3.07 -5.90 -15.39
N ARG A 71 2.88 -4.58 -15.54
CA ARG A 71 1.53 -3.98 -15.57
C ARG A 71 0.70 -4.45 -16.75
N SER A 72 1.30 -4.58 -17.93
CA SER A 72 0.59 -5.07 -19.11
C SER A 72 0.15 -6.51 -18.88
N LEU A 73 1.05 -7.36 -18.37
CA LEU A 73 0.74 -8.73 -17.97
C LEU A 73 -0.42 -8.81 -16.96
N LEU A 74 -0.43 -7.95 -15.93
CA LEU A 74 -1.49 -7.92 -14.93
C LEU A 74 -2.82 -7.40 -15.49
N ILE A 75 -2.80 -6.43 -16.42
CA ILE A 75 -4.00 -5.99 -17.16
C ILE A 75 -4.54 -7.14 -17.99
N ASP A 76 -3.67 -7.87 -18.70
CA ASP A 76 -4.06 -9.00 -19.52
C ASP A 76 -4.69 -10.10 -18.66
N HIS A 77 -4.06 -10.47 -17.53
CA HIS A 77 -4.64 -11.40 -16.56
C HIS A 77 -6.04 -10.98 -16.08
N CYS A 78 -6.23 -9.68 -15.82
CA CYS A 78 -7.49 -9.10 -15.35
C CYS A 78 -8.58 -9.06 -16.44
N THR A 79 -8.21 -8.97 -17.71
CA THR A 79 -9.14 -8.82 -18.85
C THR A 79 -9.46 -10.13 -19.57
N THR A 80 -8.75 -11.23 -19.26
CA THR A 80 -9.13 -12.58 -19.72
C THR A 80 -10.55 -12.97 -19.30
N THR A 81 -11.22 -13.88 -20.01
CA THR A 81 -12.65 -14.23 -19.77
C THR A 81 -12.95 -14.68 -18.33
N GLU A 82 -12.04 -15.43 -17.70
CA GLU A 82 -12.17 -15.84 -16.29
C GLU A 82 -11.77 -14.70 -15.35
N GLY A 83 -10.67 -14.00 -15.66
CA GLY A 83 -10.17 -12.87 -14.88
C GLY A 83 -11.15 -11.70 -14.80
N GLY A 84 -11.81 -11.34 -15.91
CA GLY A 84 -12.68 -10.16 -16.01
C GLY A 84 -13.96 -10.23 -15.18
N ARG A 85 -14.35 -11.42 -14.70
CA ARG A 85 -15.46 -11.57 -13.74
C ARG A 85 -15.00 -11.34 -12.29
N LEU A 86 -13.76 -11.69 -11.99
CA LEU A 86 -13.17 -11.65 -10.64
C LEU A 86 -12.31 -10.41 -10.42
N CYS A 87 -11.94 -9.70 -11.48
CA CYS A 87 -10.98 -8.60 -11.45
C CYS A 87 -11.60 -7.31 -12.01
N ARG A 88 -11.48 -6.21 -11.27
CA ARG A 88 -11.84 -4.87 -11.72
C ARG A 88 -10.57 -4.06 -12.01
N HIS A 89 -10.40 -3.64 -13.25
CA HIS A 89 -9.30 -2.77 -13.67
C HIS A 89 -9.77 -1.31 -13.79
N LEU A 90 -9.04 -0.39 -13.17
CA LEU A 90 -9.18 1.06 -13.35
C LEU A 90 -7.97 1.56 -14.15
N ASN A 91 -8.22 2.06 -15.35
CA ASN A 91 -7.17 2.49 -16.27
C ASN A 91 -6.67 3.90 -15.94
N CYS A 92 -5.46 4.01 -15.39
CA CYS A 92 -4.90 5.29 -14.97
C CYS A 92 -4.31 6.18 -16.09
N LYS A 93 -4.47 5.83 -17.39
CA LYS A 93 -3.81 6.57 -18.50
C LYS A 93 -4.23 8.04 -18.64
N LYS A 94 -5.41 8.43 -18.14
CA LYS A 94 -5.96 9.79 -18.29
C LYS A 94 -6.15 10.53 -16.96
N GLY A 95 -5.40 10.15 -15.92
CA GLY A 95 -5.52 10.77 -14.59
C GLY A 95 -6.74 10.29 -13.78
N ASP A 96 -7.44 9.24 -14.22
CA ASP A 96 -8.59 8.69 -13.47
C ASP A 96 -8.22 8.18 -12.07
N CYS A 97 -6.94 7.86 -11.87
CA CYS A 97 -6.41 7.43 -10.57
C CYS A 97 -5.96 8.58 -9.67
N ASP A 98 -6.02 9.83 -10.16
CA ASP A 98 -5.82 11.03 -9.34
C ASP A 98 -7.12 11.44 -8.64
N ARG A 99 -8.25 10.82 -9.03
CA ARG A 99 -9.56 11.06 -8.43
C ARG A 99 -9.79 10.11 -7.24
N PRO A 100 -9.94 10.62 -6.01
CA PRO A 100 -10.10 9.80 -4.81
C PRO A 100 -11.24 8.78 -4.92
N LYS A 101 -12.41 9.21 -5.40
CA LYS A 101 -13.63 8.41 -5.41
C LYS A 101 -13.46 7.08 -6.16
N ALA A 102 -12.89 7.11 -7.37
CA ALA A 102 -12.77 5.92 -8.21
C ALA A 102 -11.78 4.90 -7.64
N VAL A 103 -10.64 5.36 -7.11
CA VAL A 103 -9.61 4.51 -6.52
C VAL A 103 -10.09 3.91 -5.20
N ILE A 104 -10.67 4.73 -4.32
CA ILE A 104 -11.19 4.27 -3.03
C ILE A 104 -12.35 3.29 -3.22
N GLU A 105 -13.27 3.54 -4.16
CA GLU A 105 -14.34 2.60 -4.46
C GLU A 105 -13.80 1.27 -4.97
N LEU A 106 -12.83 1.30 -5.91
CA LEU A 106 -12.17 0.08 -6.38
C LEU A 106 -11.58 -0.73 -5.22
N PHE A 107 -10.86 -0.07 -4.31
CA PHE A 107 -10.17 -0.75 -3.23
C PHE A 107 -11.10 -1.22 -2.11
N LEU A 108 -12.14 -0.45 -1.76
CA LEU A 108 -13.17 -0.90 -0.82
C LEU A 108 -13.97 -2.10 -1.34
N GLU A 109 -14.09 -2.25 -2.66
CA GLU A 109 -14.84 -3.34 -3.28
C GLU A 109 -13.97 -4.55 -3.70
N SER A 110 -12.65 -4.52 -3.45
CA SER A 110 -11.73 -5.59 -3.84
C SER A 110 -11.13 -6.32 -2.63
N GLU A 111 -10.95 -7.63 -2.73
CA GLU A 111 -10.23 -8.44 -1.72
C GLU A 111 -8.72 -8.14 -1.76
N PHE A 112 -8.12 -8.22 -2.95
CA PHE A 112 -6.71 -8.00 -3.21
C PHE A 112 -6.47 -6.83 -4.14
N CYS A 113 -5.41 -6.06 -3.92
CA CYS A 113 -5.05 -4.91 -4.73
C CYS A 113 -3.65 -5.10 -5.32
N LEU A 114 -3.55 -5.13 -6.65
CA LEU A 114 -2.27 -5.35 -7.32
C LEU A 114 -1.41 -4.09 -7.23
N GLN A 115 -0.20 -4.23 -6.66
CA GLN A 115 0.75 -3.13 -6.46
C GLN A 115 2.09 -3.41 -7.18
N PRO A 116 2.11 -3.46 -8.52
CA PRO A 116 3.35 -3.64 -9.27
C PRO A 116 4.26 -2.39 -9.20
N PRO A 117 5.60 -2.58 -9.16
CA PRO A 117 6.55 -1.47 -9.17
C PRO A 117 6.41 -0.62 -10.45
N GLY A 118 6.89 0.63 -10.42
CA GLY A 118 7.12 1.41 -11.64
C GLY A 118 8.35 2.30 -11.51
N ASP A 119 8.22 3.61 -11.81
CA ASP A 119 9.38 4.52 -11.76
C ASP A 119 10.03 4.55 -10.38
N SER A 120 9.20 4.61 -9.33
CA SER A 120 9.60 4.41 -7.94
C SER A 120 9.29 2.97 -7.49
N PRO A 121 10.02 2.43 -6.48
CA PRO A 121 9.73 1.13 -5.88
C PRO A 121 8.35 1.06 -5.23
N THR A 122 7.92 2.15 -4.58
CA THR A 122 6.67 2.31 -3.83
C THR A 122 5.81 3.45 -4.38
N ARG A 123 4.52 3.47 -4.05
CA ARG A 123 3.54 4.45 -4.57
C ARG A 123 2.44 4.72 -3.55
N LYS A 124 1.84 5.90 -3.65
CA LYS A 124 0.60 6.28 -2.92
C LYS A 124 -0.48 5.19 -2.92
N SER A 125 -0.65 4.51 -4.06
CA SER A 125 -1.66 3.45 -4.24
C SER A 125 -1.52 2.29 -3.24
N VAL A 126 -0.31 1.99 -2.76
CA VAL A 126 -0.08 0.97 -1.72
C VAL A 126 -0.83 1.35 -0.45
N PHE A 127 -0.63 2.58 0.01
CA PHE A 127 -1.25 3.08 1.25
C PHE A 127 -2.75 3.29 1.08
N ASP A 128 -3.21 3.78 -0.07
CA ASP A 128 -4.65 3.86 -0.37
C ASP A 128 -5.34 2.47 -0.31
N SER A 129 -4.65 1.41 -0.75
CA SER A 129 -5.18 0.05 -0.66
C SER A 129 -5.24 -0.46 0.78
N LEU A 130 -4.21 -0.19 1.58
CA LEU A 130 -4.16 -0.54 3.00
C LEU A 130 -5.26 0.18 3.78
N ILE A 131 -5.40 1.50 3.65
CA ILE A 131 -6.45 2.22 4.39
C ILE A 131 -7.87 1.78 3.97
N SER A 132 -8.02 1.19 2.78
CA SER A 132 -9.30 0.66 2.29
C SER A 132 -9.54 -0.81 2.68
N GLY A 133 -8.62 -1.44 3.41
CA GLY A 133 -8.68 -2.85 3.80
C GLY A 133 -8.57 -3.82 2.62
N CYS A 134 -8.01 -3.35 1.50
CA CYS A 134 -7.69 -4.18 0.36
C CYS A 134 -6.29 -4.75 0.56
N ILE A 135 -6.12 -6.06 0.47
CA ILE A 135 -4.85 -6.72 0.77
C ILE A 135 -3.87 -6.43 -0.38
N PRO A 136 -2.79 -5.65 -0.17
CA PRO A 136 -1.84 -5.39 -1.23
C PRO A 136 -1.12 -6.68 -1.68
N VAL A 137 -1.03 -6.84 -2.99
CA VAL A 137 -0.23 -7.86 -3.65
C VAL A 137 0.99 -7.20 -4.23
N PHE A 138 2.14 -7.44 -3.61
CA PHE A 138 3.43 -6.91 -4.03
C PHE A 138 4.10 -7.85 -5.02
N PHE A 139 4.87 -7.26 -5.93
CA PHE A 139 5.62 -8.00 -6.95
C PHE A 139 7.13 -7.80 -6.85
N ASP A 140 7.54 -7.05 -5.84
CA ASP A 140 8.92 -6.71 -5.53
C ASP A 140 9.00 -6.36 -4.03
N PRO A 141 9.92 -6.96 -3.24
CA PRO A 141 10.03 -6.64 -1.82
C PRO A 141 10.41 -5.17 -1.57
N PHE A 142 11.11 -4.52 -2.51
CA PHE A 142 11.42 -3.10 -2.40
C PHE A 142 10.17 -2.22 -2.40
N THR A 143 8.99 -2.71 -2.80
CA THR A 143 7.77 -1.90 -2.75
C THR A 143 7.35 -1.51 -1.32
N ALA A 144 7.65 -2.31 -0.31
CA ALA A 144 7.25 -1.98 1.06
C ALA A 144 8.18 -2.54 2.15
N TYR A 145 8.70 -3.75 1.97
CA TYR A 145 9.25 -4.56 3.07
C TYR A 145 10.53 -3.99 3.69
N TYR A 146 11.29 -3.21 2.93
CA TYR A 146 12.56 -2.63 3.42
C TYR A 146 12.46 -1.17 3.83
N GLN A 147 11.44 -0.44 3.36
CA GLN A 147 11.43 1.02 3.44
C GLN A 147 10.61 1.56 4.62
N TYR A 148 9.68 0.79 5.19
CA TYR A 148 8.72 1.30 6.19
C TYR A 148 8.77 0.57 7.54
N PRO A 149 9.95 0.35 8.15
CA PRO A 149 10.09 -0.43 9.39
C PRO A 149 9.37 0.18 10.60
N TRP A 150 9.05 1.49 10.57
CA TRP A 150 8.29 2.14 11.64
C TRP A 150 6.77 2.03 11.49
N HIS A 151 6.28 1.75 10.28
CA HIS A 151 4.86 1.84 9.95
C HIS A 151 4.27 0.51 9.48
N LEU A 152 5.09 -0.43 9.03
CA LEU A 152 4.67 -1.76 8.59
C LEU A 152 5.43 -2.86 9.37
N PRO A 153 4.77 -3.94 9.77
CA PRO A 153 5.40 -5.02 10.54
C PRO A 153 6.32 -5.88 9.67
N GLU A 154 7.33 -6.48 10.30
CA GLU A 154 8.21 -7.47 9.66
C GLU A 154 7.47 -8.76 9.24
N ASP A 155 6.41 -9.13 9.97
CA ASP A 155 5.54 -10.24 9.58
C ASP A 155 4.60 -9.81 8.45
N HIS A 156 5.14 -9.81 7.23
CA HIS A 156 4.44 -9.37 6.03
C HIS A 156 3.20 -10.20 5.71
N GLY A 157 3.15 -11.47 6.17
CA GLY A 157 2.00 -12.37 5.95
C GLY A 157 0.73 -11.97 6.69
N LYS A 158 0.82 -10.97 7.58
CA LYS A 158 -0.34 -10.37 8.26
C LYS A 158 -1.09 -9.36 7.40
N TYR A 159 -0.45 -8.74 6.40
CA TYR A 159 -1.05 -7.63 5.68
C TYR A 159 -0.86 -7.65 4.16
N SER A 160 0.00 -8.51 3.60
CA SER A 160 0.25 -8.53 2.17
C SER A 160 0.49 -9.93 1.61
N VAL A 161 0.40 -10.03 0.29
CA VAL A 161 0.80 -11.20 -0.49
C VAL A 161 1.99 -10.82 -1.37
N MET A 162 3.04 -11.64 -1.41
CA MET A 162 4.17 -11.46 -2.33
C MET A 162 4.07 -12.44 -3.49
N ILE A 163 4.17 -11.94 -4.72
CA ILE A 163 4.24 -12.74 -5.94
C ILE A 163 5.44 -12.25 -6.75
N ASP A 164 6.55 -12.98 -6.75
CA ASP A 164 7.76 -12.55 -7.44
C ASP A 164 7.52 -12.29 -8.94
N LYS A 165 7.87 -11.08 -9.40
CA LYS A 165 7.65 -10.66 -10.80
C LYS A 165 8.37 -11.54 -11.82
N LYS A 166 9.55 -12.08 -11.50
CA LYS A 166 10.34 -12.92 -12.42
C LYS A 166 9.71 -14.30 -12.51
N GLU A 167 9.27 -14.86 -11.38
CA GLU A 167 8.57 -16.14 -11.32
C GLU A 167 7.21 -16.08 -12.02
N LEU A 168 6.43 -15.02 -11.81
CA LEU A 168 5.14 -14.82 -12.47
C LEU A 168 5.30 -14.81 -14.00
N LYS A 169 6.31 -14.07 -14.51
CA LYS A 169 6.63 -14.05 -15.94
C LYS A 169 7.06 -15.41 -16.48
N ARG A 170 7.89 -16.15 -15.73
CA ARG A 170 8.42 -17.45 -16.15
C ARG A 170 7.36 -18.54 -16.16
N SER A 171 6.48 -18.57 -15.16
CA SER A 171 5.43 -19.58 -15.03
C SER A 171 4.27 -19.35 -15.99
N GLY A 172 3.99 -18.10 -16.35
CA GLY A 172 2.77 -17.73 -17.07
C GLY A 172 1.50 -17.94 -16.25
N GLU A 173 1.63 -18.14 -14.94
CA GLU A 173 0.49 -18.37 -14.05
C GLU A 173 -0.38 -17.12 -13.96
N ASN A 174 -1.70 -17.29 -14.06
CA ASN A 174 -2.63 -16.18 -13.91
C ASN A 174 -2.71 -15.76 -12.43
N VAL A 175 -2.37 -14.51 -12.16
CA VAL A 175 -2.34 -13.93 -10.81
C VAL A 175 -3.70 -14.03 -10.09
N VAL A 176 -4.81 -13.90 -10.83
CA VAL A 176 -6.17 -13.95 -10.27
C VAL A 176 -6.46 -15.35 -9.73
N LYS A 177 -6.08 -16.40 -10.48
CA LYS A 177 -6.22 -17.80 -10.04
C LYS A 177 -5.37 -18.11 -8.81
N LYS A 178 -4.13 -17.61 -8.78
CA LYS A 178 -3.25 -17.79 -7.62
C LYS A 178 -3.85 -17.19 -6.35
N LEU A 179 -4.44 -16.00 -6.45
CA LEU A 179 -5.09 -15.31 -5.33
C LEU A 179 -6.41 -15.97 -4.92
N GLU A 180 -7.11 -16.61 -5.85
CA GLU A 180 -8.33 -17.38 -5.57
C GLU A 180 -8.07 -18.52 -4.58
N GLY A 181 -6.87 -19.11 -4.60
CA GLY A 181 -6.46 -20.18 -3.69
C GLY A 181 -6.26 -19.78 -2.23
N ILE A 182 -6.21 -18.48 -1.90
CA ILE A 182 -6.12 -18.01 -0.51
C ILE A 182 -7.50 -18.10 0.13
N SER A 183 -7.65 -18.74 1.30
CA SER A 183 -8.96 -18.92 1.94
C SER A 183 -9.64 -17.60 2.33
N LEU A 184 -10.97 -17.60 2.40
CA LEU A 184 -11.73 -16.44 2.87
C LEU A 184 -11.32 -16.03 4.30
N GLU A 185 -11.18 -17.00 5.20
CA GLU A 185 -10.73 -16.79 6.58
C GLU A 185 -9.40 -16.03 6.63
N LYS A 186 -8.41 -16.46 5.85
CA LYS A 186 -7.11 -15.78 5.81
C LYS A 186 -7.23 -14.35 5.29
N ARG A 187 -8.09 -14.10 4.30
CA ARG A 187 -8.34 -12.75 3.76
C ARG A 187 -9.00 -11.86 4.81
N GLU A 188 -9.95 -12.39 5.57
CA GLU A 188 -10.65 -11.67 6.64
C GLU A 188 -9.72 -11.34 7.81
N GLU A 189 -8.83 -12.25 8.20
CA GLU A 189 -7.77 -12.01 9.18
C GLU A 189 -6.85 -10.88 8.74
N MET A 190 -6.31 -10.98 7.52
CA MET A 190 -5.39 -9.96 6.98
C MET A 190 -6.05 -8.59 6.91
N ARG A 191 -7.30 -8.53 6.43
CA ARG A 191 -8.07 -7.28 6.37
C ARG A 191 -8.33 -6.69 7.74
N SER A 192 -8.70 -7.52 8.72
CA SER A 192 -8.95 -7.06 10.08
C SER A 192 -7.68 -6.46 10.68
N TYR A 193 -6.55 -7.13 10.50
CA TYR A 193 -5.24 -6.62 10.90
C TYR A 193 -4.92 -5.29 10.21
N ILE A 194 -5.09 -5.20 8.90
CA ILE A 194 -4.87 -3.95 8.14
C ILE A 194 -5.73 -2.81 8.70
N ILE A 195 -7.04 -3.04 8.91
CA ILE A 195 -7.98 -1.97 9.29
C ILE A 195 -7.80 -1.51 10.73
N TYR A 196 -7.58 -2.45 11.65
CA TYR A 196 -7.53 -2.12 13.08
C TYR A 196 -6.12 -1.78 13.57
N GLU A 197 -5.10 -2.47 13.05
CA GLU A 197 -3.72 -2.32 13.54
C GLU A 197 -2.86 -1.39 12.68
N LEU A 198 -3.03 -1.40 11.35
CA LEU A 198 -2.19 -0.60 10.46
C LEU A 198 -2.80 0.74 10.09
N MET A 199 -4.06 0.76 9.65
CA MET A 199 -4.69 1.93 9.03
C MET A 199 -4.55 3.21 9.86
N PRO A 200 -4.77 3.23 11.20
CA PRO A 200 -4.61 4.45 11.99
C PRO A 200 -3.20 5.04 11.92
N GLY A 201 -2.16 4.20 11.82
CA GLY A 201 -0.76 4.62 11.67
C GLY A 201 -0.33 4.98 10.25
N LEU A 202 -1.23 4.86 9.27
CA LEU A 202 -0.95 5.14 7.85
C LEU A 202 -1.67 6.39 7.32
N VAL A 203 -2.60 6.95 8.09
CA VAL A 203 -3.29 8.20 7.77
C VAL A 203 -2.52 9.40 8.32
N TYR A 204 -2.93 10.60 7.90
CA TYR A 204 -2.37 11.86 8.37
C TYR A 204 -3.50 12.72 8.88
N GLY A 205 -3.47 13.05 10.18
CA GLY A 205 -4.43 13.93 10.81
C GLY A 205 -4.31 15.37 10.31
N ASP A 206 -5.43 16.08 10.34
CA ASP A 206 -5.41 17.53 10.13
C ASP A 206 -4.70 18.23 11.30
N SER A 207 -3.73 19.10 11.00
CA SER A 207 -2.87 19.80 11.95
C SER A 207 -3.62 20.65 12.98
N ASN A 208 -4.89 20.98 12.73
CA ASN A 208 -5.71 21.81 13.62
C ASN A 208 -6.53 21.01 14.64
N ASN A 209 -6.51 19.67 14.58
CA ASN A 209 -7.36 18.84 15.43
C ASN A 209 -6.55 17.80 16.20
N VAL A 210 -7.18 17.27 17.25
CA VAL A 210 -6.55 16.33 18.17
C VAL A 210 -7.04 14.91 17.85
N ILE A 211 -6.11 14.06 17.43
CA ILE A 211 -6.27 12.61 17.41
C ILE A 211 -5.60 12.11 18.69
N ASP A 212 -6.40 11.66 19.66
CA ASP A 212 -5.91 11.31 21.00
C ASP A 212 -5.70 9.81 21.16
N LYS A 213 -6.58 8.99 20.58
CA LYS A 213 -6.57 7.52 20.77
C LYS A 213 -5.63 6.80 19.82
N PHE A 214 -5.28 7.43 18.70
CA PHE A 214 -4.45 6.84 17.66
C PHE A 214 -3.20 7.68 17.41
N GLN A 215 -2.14 7.03 16.93
CA GLN A 215 -0.95 7.70 16.42
C GLN A 215 -0.99 7.63 14.91
N ASP A 216 -0.92 8.80 14.25
CA ASP A 216 -0.91 8.89 12.81
C ASP A 216 0.52 8.70 12.24
N ALA A 217 0.64 8.68 10.91
CA ALA A 217 1.93 8.41 10.26
C ALA A 217 3.01 9.46 10.61
N TYR A 218 2.61 10.72 10.82
CA TYR A 218 3.51 11.80 11.20
C TYR A 218 3.99 11.63 12.65
N HIS A 219 3.08 11.40 13.58
CA HIS A 219 3.39 11.18 14.99
C HIS A 219 4.32 9.98 15.19
N ILE A 220 4.06 8.87 14.50
CA ILE A 220 4.94 7.68 14.53
C ILE A 220 6.34 8.04 14.04
N ALA A 221 6.46 8.76 12.93
CA ALA A 221 7.76 9.13 12.35
C ALA A 221 8.57 10.05 13.28
N ILE A 222 7.96 11.09 13.83
CA ILE A 222 8.64 12.03 14.72
C ILE A 222 9.03 11.36 16.04
N SER A 223 8.14 10.57 16.64
CA SER A 223 8.42 9.88 17.90
C SER A 223 9.60 8.91 17.77
N ASN A 224 9.64 8.11 16.70
CA ASN A 224 10.76 7.21 16.43
C ASN A 224 12.06 7.97 16.10
N LEU A 225 11.97 9.09 15.36
CA LEU A 225 13.12 9.94 15.07
C LEU A 225 13.73 10.51 16.36
N LEU A 226 12.91 11.09 17.24
CA LEU A 226 13.36 11.63 18.52
C LEU A 226 13.97 10.55 19.41
N GLN A 227 13.35 9.36 19.44
CA GLN A 227 13.89 8.22 20.19
C GLN A 227 15.28 7.83 19.67
N ARG A 228 15.48 7.73 18.35
CA ARG A 228 16.80 7.43 17.77
C ARG A 228 17.83 8.49 18.14
N VAL A 229 17.48 9.78 18.02
CA VAL A 229 18.40 10.87 18.37
C VAL A 229 18.76 10.85 19.86
N SER A 230 17.84 10.47 20.74
CA SER A 230 18.11 10.37 22.19
C SER A 230 19.05 9.21 22.58
N MET A 231 19.25 8.24 21.68
CA MET A 231 20.14 7.09 21.86
C MET A 231 21.53 7.28 21.23
N LEU A 232 21.75 8.41 20.54
CA LEU A 232 23.05 8.84 20.00
C LEU A 232 23.84 9.65 21.03
#